data_AF-A0AAU9MKD5-F1
#
_entry.id   AF-A0AAU9MKD5-F1
#
_cell.length_a   1.000
_cell.length_b   1.000
_cell.length_c   1.000
_cell.angle_alpha   90.00
_cell.angle_beta   90.00
_cell.angle_gamma   90.00
#
_symmetry.space_group_name_H-M   'P 1'
#
loop_
_entity.id
_entity.type
_entity.pdbx_description
1 polymer ?
#
loop_
_entity_poly.entity_id
_entity_poly.type
_entity_poly.pdbx_seq_one_letter_code
_entity_poly.pdbx_strand_id
1 'polypeptide(L)' 'MDTDLTNTTVYIDNLDLGVAEEGLRSIFLQFGQIVYVKILAAKGCRFVQFVNRKLKSGVFAHLRSNLWSKSMKFIKGGI' A
#
# COMPACT_ATOMS: atom_id res chain seq x y z
N MET A 1 10.40 -14.86 -14.93
CA MET A 1 8.99 -14.45 -14.83
C MET A 1 8.55 -14.63 -13.39
N ASP A 2 9.03 -13.76 -12.51
CA ASP A 2 8.40 -13.39 -11.25
C ASP A 2 8.96 -11.99 -11.04
N THR A 3 8.13 -10.97 -11.21
CA THR A 3 8.58 -9.63 -10.88
C THR A 3 8.62 -9.62 -9.37
N ASP A 4 9.73 -10.05 -8.78
CA ASP A 4 10.02 -9.92 -7.34
C ASP A 4 9.76 -8.46 -7.00
N LEU A 5 8.55 -8.19 -6.52
CA LEU A 5 8.10 -6.85 -6.21
C LEU A 5 8.70 -6.54 -4.84
N THR A 6 9.97 -6.16 -4.87
CA THR A 6 10.76 -5.69 -3.73
C THR A 6 10.24 -4.37 -3.15
N ASN A 7 9.05 -3.94 -3.55
CA ASN A 7 8.47 -2.65 -3.20
C ASN A 7 7.77 -2.79 -1.86
N THR A 8 8.40 -2.28 -0.80
CA THR A 8 7.76 -2.21 0.50
C THR A 8 6.83 -1.03 0.63
N THR A 9 6.85 -0.06 -0.27
CA THR A 9 6.11 1.19 -0.08
C THR A 9 4.93 1.30 -1.04
N VAL A 10 3.76 1.51 -0.45
CA VAL A 10 2.49 1.72 -1.12
C VAL A 10 2.06 3.15 -0.91
N TYR A 11 1.83 3.83 -2.00
CA TYR A 11 1.24 5.15 -2.04
C TYR A 11 -0.24 5.03 -2.36
N ILE A 12 -1.07 5.78 -1.67
CA ILE A 12 -2.51 5.78 -1.84
C ILE A 12 -2.92 7.23 -1.98
N ASP A 13 -3.37 7.58 -3.16
CA ASP A 13 -3.90 8.88 -3.55
C ASP A 13 -5.42 8.81 -3.66
N ASN A 14 -6.12 9.92 -3.50
CA ASN A 14 -7.57 9.97 -3.74
C ASN A 14 -8.35 8.90 -2.96
N LEU A 15 -8.10 8.79 -1.65
CA LEU A 15 -8.81 7.88 -0.77
C LEU A 15 -9.71 8.69 0.17
N ASP A 16 -10.93 8.20 0.38
CA ASP A 16 -11.97 8.88 1.14
C ASP A 16 -11.49 9.36 2.51
N LEU A 17 -11.91 10.55 2.93
CA LEU A 17 -11.51 11.16 4.21
C LEU A 17 -11.91 10.29 5.43
N GLY A 18 -12.89 9.40 5.27
CA GLY A 18 -13.28 8.44 6.31
C GLY A 18 -12.27 7.32 6.55
N VAL A 19 -11.28 7.11 5.68
CA VAL A 19 -10.29 6.03 5.87
C VAL A 19 -9.14 6.50 6.77
N ALA A 20 -9.16 6.05 8.02
CA ALA A 20 -8.10 6.31 8.98
C ALA A 20 -6.85 5.44 8.74
N GLU A 21 -5.77 5.82 9.42
CA GLU A 21 -4.50 5.08 9.40
C GLU A 21 -4.69 3.61 9.77
N GLU A 22 -5.43 3.38 10.85
CA GLU A 22 -5.75 2.05 11.39
C GLU A 22 -6.51 1.20 10.37
N GLY A 23 -7.41 1.81 9.60
CA GLY A 23 -8.17 1.11 8.55
C GLY A 23 -7.27 0.64 7.42
N LEU A 24 -6.36 1.50 6.95
CA LEU A 24 -5.32 1.09 6.00
C LEU A 24 -4.47 -0.02 6.60
N ARG A 25 -3.99 0.17 7.82
CA ARG A 25 -3.11 -0.78 8.49
C ARG A 25 -3.76 -2.15 8.59
N SER A 26 -5.02 -2.22 9.03
CA SER A 26 -5.77 -3.46 9.14
C SER A 26 -5.93 -4.18 7.81
N ILE A 27 -6.16 -3.43 6.73
CA ILE A 27 -6.34 -4.00 5.39
C ILE A 27 -5.00 -4.45 4.81
N PHE A 28 -3.93 -3.71 5.03
CA PHE A 28 -2.61 -4.10 4.54
C PHE A 28 -1.94 -5.18 5.39
N LEU A 29 -2.30 -5.29 6.67
CA LEU A 29 -1.82 -6.31 7.60
C LEU A 29 -2.06 -7.73 7.09
N GLN A 30 -3.18 -7.96 6.39
CA GLN A 30 -3.50 -9.25 5.79
C GLN A 30 -2.51 -9.66 4.68
N PHE A 31 -1.85 -8.68 4.06
CA PHE A 31 -0.88 -8.89 2.99
C PHE A 31 0.56 -8.99 3.50
N GLY A 32 0.85 -8.40 4.66
CA GLY A 32 2.15 -8.45 5.30
C GLY A 32 2.25 -7.49 6.48
N GLN A 33 3.33 -7.62 7.26
CA GLN A 33 3.57 -6.75 8.40
C GLN A 33 3.94 -5.34 7.92
N ILE A 34 3.35 -4.33 8.56
CA ILE A 34 3.52 -2.91 8.22
C ILE A 34 4.49 -2.26 9.20
N VAL A 35 5.49 -1.54 8.68
CA VAL A 35 6.41 -0.71 9.47
C VAL A 35 5.67 0.51 10.00
N TYR A 36 5.11 1.30 9.08
CA TYR A 36 4.39 2.51 9.43
C TYR A 36 3.40 2.88 8.32
N VAL A 37 2.40 3.66 8.71
CA VAL A 37 1.51 4.36 7.79
C VAL A 37 1.72 5.86 8.01
N LYS A 38 1.73 6.64 6.93
CA LYS A 38 1.91 8.09 6.98
C LYS A 38 0.83 8.77 6.17
N ILE A 39 -0.01 9.57 6.83
CA ILE A 39 -1.09 10.32 6.20
C ILE A 39 -0.62 11.77 5.96
N LEU A 40 -0.62 12.19 4.70
CA LEU A 40 -0.38 13.57 4.30
C LEU A 40 -1.72 14.24 4.00
N ALA A 41 -2.40 14.72 5.05
CA ALA A 41 -3.69 15.40 4.94
C ALA A 41 -3.65 16.59 3.95
N ALA A 42 -2.52 17.30 3.87
CA ALA A 42 -2.32 18.42 2.96
C ALA A 42 -2.50 18.07 1.47
N LYS A 43 -2.33 16.80 1.08
CA LYS A 43 -2.52 16.34 -0.30
C LYS A 43 -3.58 15.23 -0.42
N GLY A 44 -4.20 14.80 0.69
CA GLY A 44 -5.10 13.64 0.70
C GLY A 44 -4.40 12.30 0.42
N CYS A 45 -3.07 12.28 0.50
CA CYS A 45 -2.26 11.12 0.16
C CYS A 45 -1.89 10.33 1.42
N ARG A 46 -1.78 9.02 1.30
CA ARG A 46 -1.41 8.11 2.38
C ARG A 46 -0.30 7.18 1.90
N PHE A 47 0.63 6.86 2.78
CA PHE A 47 1.76 5.99 2.49
C PHE A 47 1.73 4.83 3.49
N VAL A 48 1.91 3.61 3.00
CA VAL A 48 2.01 2.40 3.82
C VAL A 48 3.33 1.75 3.49
N GLN A 49 4.20 1.57 4.47
CA GLN A 49 5.45 0.85 4.27
C GLN A 49 5.41 -0.51 4.97
N PHE A 50 5.77 -1.55 4.25
CA PHE A 50 5.85 -2.93 4.70
C PHE A 50 7.22 -3.27 5.27
N VAL A 51 7.24 -4.11 6.30
CA VAL A 51 8.48 -4.59 6.95
C VAL A 51 9.25 -5.48 5.97
N ASN A 52 8.52 -6.31 5.22
CA ASN A 52 9.12 -7.31 4.37
C ASN A 52 9.15 -6.85 2.91
N ARG A 53 10.34 -6.87 2.29
CA ARG A 53 10.52 -6.59 0.85
C ARG A 53 9.79 -7.56 -0.06
N LYS A 54 9.46 -8.76 0.42
CA LYS A 54 8.65 -9.73 -0.31
C LYS A 54 7.19 -9.58 0.09
N LEU A 55 6.47 -8.76 -0.67
CA LEU A 55 5.01 -8.88 -0.72
C LEU A 55 4.66 -10.23 -1.35
N LYS A 56 3.59 -10.88 -0.90
CA LYS A 56 3.10 -12.10 -1.57
C LYS A 56 2.82 -11.76 -3.04
N SER A 57 3.33 -12.56 -3.98
CA SER A 57 3.16 -12.36 -5.43
C SER A 57 1.70 -12.11 -5.84
N GLY A 58 0.73 -12.68 -5.11
CA GLY A 58 -0.72 -12.46 -5.32
C GLY A 58 -1.28 -11.13 -4.83
N VAL A 59 -0.54 -10.32 -4.06
CA VAL A 59 -1.07 -9.05 -3.50
C VAL A 59 -1.44 -8.07 -4.61
N PHE A 60 -0.64 -8.03 -5.68
CA PHE A 60 -0.88 -7.15 -6.82
C PHE A 60 -2.14 -7.53 -7.56
N ALA A 61 -2.35 -8.83 -7.79
CA ALA A 61 -3.55 -9.32 -8.43
C ALA A 61 -4.79 -9.07 -7.56
N HIS A 62 -4.70 -9.32 -6.25
CA HIS A 62 -5.80 -9.13 -5.32
C HIS A 62 -6.17 -7.65 -5.19
N LEU A 63 -5.19 -6.77 -4.96
CA LEU A 63 -5.43 -5.34 -4.84
C LEU A 63 -5.90 -4.72 -6.16
N ARG A 64 -5.38 -5.19 -7.30
CA ARG A 64 -5.81 -4.75 -8.63
C ARG A 64 -7.23 -5.17 -8.99
N SER A 65 -7.79 -6.18 -8.31
CA SER A 65 -9.19 -6.59 -8.44
C SER A 65 -10.13 -5.82 -7.51
N ASN A 66 -9.59 -5.10 -6.52
CA ASN A 66 -10.39 -4.32 -5.59
C ASN A 66 -10.57 -2.88 -6.11
N LEU A 67 -11.64 -2.22 -5.66
CA LEU A 67 -12.05 -0.88 -6.11
C LEU A 67 -10.96 0.20 -5.90
N TRP A 68 -9.95 -0.10 -5.08
CA TRP A 68 -8.86 0.80 -4.68
C TRP A 68 -7.70 0.87 -5.67
N SER A 69 -7.74 0.05 -6.73
CA SER A 69 -6.69 -0.02 -7.76
C SER A 69 -6.37 1.30 -8.44
N LYS A 70 -7.36 2.21 -8.54
CA LYS A 70 -7.16 3.54 -9.15
C LYS A 70 -6.50 4.52 -8.19
N SER A 71 -6.82 4.41 -6.91
CA SER A 71 -6.33 5.25 -5.82
C SER A 71 -4.93 4.82 -5.37
N MET A 72 -4.56 3.54 -5.51
CA MET A 72 -3.32 3.02 -4.93
C MET A 72 -2.23 2.76 -5.98
N LYS A 73 -1.02 3.27 -5.71
CA LYS A 73 0.19 3.12 -6.53
C LYS A 73 1.33 2.56 -5.67
N PHE A 74 2.03 1.55 -6.17
CA PHE A 74 3.24 1.06 -5.50
C PHE A 74 4.43 1.88 -5.98
N ILE A 75 5.17 2.48 -5.05
CA ILE A 75 6.38 3.22 -5.36
C ILE A 75 7.57 2.27 -5.21
N LYS A 76 8.28 2.03 -6.33
CA LYS A 76 9.59 1.39 -6.30
C LYS A 76 10.52 2.27 -5.50
N GLY A 77 10.96 1.79 -4.33
CA GLY A 77 11.98 2.47 -3.54
C GLY A 77 13.27 2.50 -4.36
N GLY A 78 13.51 3.61 -5.06
CA GLY A 78 14.80 3.92 -5.64
C GLY A 78 15.71 4.45 -4.53
N ILE A 79 16.75 3.68 -4.22
CA ILE A 79 18.04 4.27 -3.86
C ILE A 79 18.82 4.39 -5.16
#